data_AF-A0A3Q9G2C5-F1
#
_entry.id   AF-A0A3Q9G2C5-F1
#
_cell.length_a   1.000
_cell.length_b   1.000
_cell.length_c   1.000
_cell.angle_alpha   90.00
_cell.angle_beta   90.00
_cell.angle_gamma   90.00
#
_symmetry.space_group_name_H-M   'P 1'
#
loop_
_entity.id
_entity.type
_entity.pdbx_description
1 polymer ?
#
loop_
_entity_poly.entity_id
_entity_poly.type
_entity_poly.pdbx_seq_one_letter_code
_entity_poly.pdbx_strand_id
1 'polypeptide(L)'
;MTGVPDSLLRSQWSAGFNERQHKHDSTCSELSDLWDYGRIGRICSPGRLDRVITAHVITVSDRCASGEREDLSGPLAAALLGGWAIEVTEKKIIPDGTESVSETIQASVREGARVIVTTGGTGISPRDETPEGTMPLLTKRLDGIESLIRQAAKNAPAAPLSRALAGIVTVDGKDAFVVNAPGSRGGVTDTVNVIGPLLDHIVDQLEGGDHPVPHVSHDHGGHVSDLDIPAAHHHGAKVQPTAHAQATWENQHKAKRLDHDADVVYATVTEDDVDVADLVKMVERPEAGAVMTFRGIVRNHDAGRSVDSIDYEAHPDAANVVARVAHEVAKGSGCLAIAVVHRAGHLEIGDLALGAAVSAAHRVEAFNALNEVVEQVKMQLPVWKKQQFPDGSHEWSGSA
;
A
#
# COMPACT_ATOMS: atom_id res chain seq x y z
N MET A 1 69.10 -29.85 -32.12
CA MET A 1 68.66 -29.62 -33.51
C MET A 1 67.19 -29.22 -33.41
N THR A 2 66.70 -28.03 -33.65
CA THR A 2 67.11 -26.68 -34.11
C THR A 2 65.93 -25.80 -33.65
N GLY A 3 65.98 -24.57 -33.16
CA GLY A 3 66.92 -23.46 -33.11
C GLY A 3 66.14 -22.28 -32.47
N VAL A 4 66.87 -21.30 -31.96
CA VAL A 4 66.40 -20.24 -31.04
C VAL A 4 65.88 -18.98 -31.83
N PRO A 5 65.68 -17.79 -31.23
CA PRO A 5 64.45 -16.98 -31.18
C PRO A 5 64.51 -15.73 -32.09
N ASP A 6 63.58 -14.77 -31.98
CA ASP A 6 64.00 -13.36 -31.89
C ASP A 6 62.94 -12.39 -31.35
N SER A 7 63.49 -11.31 -30.81
CA SER A 7 62.93 -10.17 -30.10
C SER A 7 63.10 -8.89 -30.92
N LEU A 8 62.64 -7.74 -30.37
CA LEU A 8 62.86 -6.34 -30.80
C LEU A 8 61.83 -5.85 -31.84
N LEU A 9 61.20 -4.67 -31.71
CA LEU A 9 61.69 -3.31 -31.44
C LEU A 9 60.55 -2.48 -30.80
N ARG A 10 60.79 -1.66 -29.76
CA ARG A 10 61.02 -0.18 -29.81
C ARG A 10 60.04 0.54 -30.76
N SER A 11 59.31 1.60 -30.41
CA SER A 11 59.68 2.76 -29.60
C SER A 11 58.49 3.71 -29.35
N GLN A 12 58.50 4.29 -28.15
CA GLN A 12 58.21 5.70 -27.81
C GLN A 12 57.61 6.63 -28.87
N TRP A 13 56.48 7.27 -28.53
CA TRP A 13 56.26 8.69 -28.76
C TRP A 13 55.75 9.35 -27.47
N SER A 14 56.41 10.45 -27.12
CA SER A 14 56.21 11.30 -25.95
C SER A 14 55.63 12.64 -26.39
N ALA A 15 54.97 13.32 -25.44
CA ALA A 15 54.47 14.70 -25.46
C ALA A 15 53.21 14.92 -26.35
N GLY A 16 52.10 15.48 -25.86
CA GLY A 16 51.88 16.32 -24.69
C GLY A 16 51.18 17.58 -25.19
N PHE A 17 49.89 17.73 -24.91
CA PHE A 17 49.26 19.05 -24.85
C PHE A 17 48.00 18.99 -23.98
N ASN A 18 47.83 20.10 -23.26
CA ASN A 18 47.02 20.31 -22.08
C ASN A 18 45.72 20.99 -22.52
N GLU A 19 44.54 20.49 -22.13
CA GLU A 19 43.39 21.37 -21.96
C GLU A 19 42.31 20.78 -21.04
N ARG A 20 41.86 21.66 -20.14
CA ARG A 20 40.90 21.48 -19.05
C ARG A 20 39.53 21.03 -19.58
N GLN A 21 38.83 20.15 -18.85
CA GLN A 21 37.55 20.50 -18.21
C GLN A 21 36.93 19.37 -17.36
N HIS A 22 36.44 19.81 -16.20
CA HIS A 22 35.41 19.24 -15.32
C HIS A 22 35.58 17.88 -14.63
N LYS A 23 35.99 17.98 -13.35
CA LYS A 23 35.63 17.11 -12.22
C LYS A 23 34.13 16.78 -12.22
N HIS A 24 33.80 15.50 -12.06
CA HIS A 24 32.72 15.06 -11.16
C HIS A 24 33.25 13.91 -10.32
N ASP A 25 33.49 14.22 -9.04
CA ASP A 25 33.88 13.30 -8.00
C ASP A 25 32.69 12.38 -7.68
N SER A 26 33.00 11.09 -7.67
CA SER A 26 32.17 9.98 -7.24
C SER A 26 31.98 9.99 -5.72
N THR A 27 30.74 10.16 -5.26
CA THR A 27 30.26 9.70 -3.94
C THR A 27 28.78 9.33 -4.02
N CYS A 28 28.49 8.12 -4.49
CA CYS A 28 27.21 7.43 -4.29
C CYS A 28 27.49 6.17 -3.46
N SER A 29 27.66 6.31 -2.15
CA SER A 29 27.82 5.14 -1.27
C SER A 29 27.36 5.31 0.18
N GLU A 30 26.56 6.33 0.54
CA GLU A 30 26.18 6.54 1.95
C GLU A 30 24.70 6.89 2.22
N LEU A 31 23.75 6.49 1.36
CA LEU A 31 22.30 6.70 1.62
C LEU A 31 21.43 5.44 1.42
N SER A 32 22.00 4.24 1.51
CA SER A 32 21.28 2.97 1.26
C SER A 32 20.58 2.35 2.47
N ASP A 33 20.69 2.91 3.68
CA ASP A 33 20.46 2.12 4.91
C ASP A 33 19.15 2.44 5.66
N LEU A 34 18.13 3.02 5.01
CA LEU A 34 16.91 3.48 5.71
C LEU A 34 15.59 3.23 4.98
N TRP A 35 15.38 2.13 4.24
CA TRP A 35 14.11 1.89 3.55
C TRP A 35 13.75 0.41 3.42
N ASP A 36 12.90 -0.10 4.31
CA ASP A 36 12.25 -1.41 4.14
C ASP A 36 10.78 -1.36 4.59
N TYR A 37 9.91 -0.91 3.67
CA TYR A 37 8.45 -1.04 3.76
C TYR A 37 7.90 -1.24 2.34
N GLY A 38 8.01 -2.48 1.85
CA GLY A 38 7.43 -2.91 0.58
C GLY A 38 6.01 -3.47 0.76
N ARG A 39 5.01 -2.76 0.26
CA ARG A 39 3.69 -3.30 -0.10
C ARG A 39 3.02 -2.32 -1.08
N ILE A 40 3.02 -2.66 -2.37
CA ILE A 40 1.88 -2.69 -3.31
C ILE A 40 2.44 -3.09 -4.69
N GLY A 41 1.96 -4.23 -5.18
CA GLY A 41 2.25 -4.74 -6.51
C GLY A 41 1.72 -3.78 -7.57
N ARG A 42 2.56 -3.51 -8.56
CA ARG A 42 2.28 -2.74 -9.77
C ARG A 42 0.95 -3.15 -10.42
N ILE A 43 -0.04 -2.27 -10.36
CA ILE A 43 -0.96 -2.09 -11.49
C ILE A 43 -0.28 -1.05 -12.41
N CYS A 44 0.80 -1.47 -13.07
CA CYS A 44 1.27 -0.74 -14.23
C CYS A 44 0.40 -1.21 -15.40
N SER A 45 -0.50 -0.35 -15.87
CA SER A 45 -0.81 -0.35 -17.31
C SER A 45 0.51 -0.22 -18.07
N PRO A 46 0.62 -0.66 -19.33
CA PRO A 46 1.81 -0.43 -20.15
C PRO A 46 1.91 1.06 -20.54
N GLY A 47 2.09 1.92 -19.55
CA GLY A 47 2.39 3.34 -19.64
C GLY A 47 3.77 3.57 -19.03
N ARG A 48 4.71 3.98 -19.88
CA ARG A 48 6.01 4.61 -19.56
C ARG A 48 6.55 4.47 -18.12
N LEU A 49 7.42 3.47 -17.92
CA LEU A 49 8.29 3.34 -16.74
C LEU A 49 9.44 4.39 -16.69
N ASP A 50 9.37 5.48 -17.45
CA ASP A 50 10.44 6.49 -17.59
C ASP A 50 10.12 7.83 -16.88
N ARG A 51 8.95 7.98 -16.26
CA ARG A 51 8.47 9.26 -15.78
C ARG A 51 8.36 9.32 -14.25
N VAL A 52 9.06 10.29 -13.68
CA VAL A 52 9.00 10.62 -12.24
C VAL A 52 7.92 11.67 -12.02
N ILE A 53 6.99 11.39 -11.10
CA ILE A 53 5.92 12.33 -10.73
C ILE A 53 6.44 13.23 -9.61
N THR A 54 6.42 14.55 -9.81
CA THR A 54 6.87 15.52 -8.81
C THR A 54 5.78 15.80 -7.77
N ALA A 55 6.15 15.79 -6.49
CA ALA A 55 5.24 16.06 -5.39
C ALA A 55 5.80 17.04 -4.35
N HIS A 56 4.92 17.85 -3.78
CA HIS A 56 5.23 18.68 -2.62
C HIS A 56 4.46 18.20 -1.39
N VAL A 57 5.13 18.20 -0.24
CA VAL A 57 4.50 17.92 1.06
C VAL A 57 4.45 19.20 1.87
N ILE A 58 3.28 19.53 2.44
CA ILE A 58 3.05 20.75 3.20
C ILE A 58 2.53 20.39 4.59
N THR A 59 3.34 20.56 5.62
CA THR A 59 2.90 20.44 7.01
C THR A 59 2.25 21.74 7.45
N VAL A 60 0.99 21.67 7.84
CA VAL A 60 0.19 22.80 8.33
C VAL A 60 0.08 22.69 9.84
N SER A 61 0.85 23.52 10.56
CA SER A 61 0.80 23.59 12.00
C SER A 61 1.48 24.84 12.55
N ASP A 62 0.74 25.65 13.31
CA ASP A 62 1.30 26.80 14.04
C ASP A 62 2.51 26.41 14.90
N ARG A 63 2.41 25.29 15.63
CA ARG A 63 3.46 24.81 16.54
C ARG A 63 4.70 24.29 15.81
N CYS A 64 4.54 23.71 14.62
CA CYS A 64 5.69 23.27 13.84
C CYS A 64 6.36 24.48 13.16
N ALA A 65 5.56 25.43 12.66
CA ALA A 65 6.04 26.66 12.06
C ALA A 65 6.77 27.56 13.08
N SER A 66 6.33 27.59 14.34
CA SER A 66 7.01 28.31 15.42
C SER A 66 8.21 27.58 16.02
N GLY A 67 8.43 26.31 15.68
CA GLY A 67 9.50 25.47 16.23
C GLY A 67 9.21 24.90 17.63
N GLU A 68 8.02 25.12 18.18
CA GLU A 68 7.58 24.54 19.47
C GLU A 68 7.40 23.02 19.41
N ARG A 69 7.20 22.47 18.21
CA ARG A 69 7.02 21.05 17.97
C ARG A 69 7.79 20.62 16.72
N GLU A 70 8.46 19.48 16.80
CA GLU A 70 9.06 18.83 15.64
C GLU A 70 7.99 18.27 14.70
N ASP A 71 8.16 18.50 13.40
CA ASP A 71 7.35 17.88 12.37
C ASP A 71 7.80 16.44 12.12
N LEU A 72 6.93 15.49 12.46
CA LEU A 72 7.13 14.06 12.21
C LEU A 72 6.23 13.54 11.07
N SER A 73 5.22 14.31 10.66
CA SER A 73 4.19 13.88 9.72
C SER A 73 4.59 14.24 8.29
N GLY A 74 5.18 15.43 8.06
CA GLY A 74 5.70 15.83 6.76
C GLY A 74 6.81 14.92 6.24
N PRO A 75 7.88 14.64 7.03
CA PRO A 75 8.90 13.69 6.64
C PRO A 75 8.35 12.28 6.38
N LEU A 76 7.36 11.83 7.15
CA LEU A 76 6.70 10.55 6.94
C LEU A 76 5.88 10.52 5.65
N ALA A 77 5.13 11.58 5.33
CA ALA A 77 4.39 11.66 4.08
C ALA A 77 5.35 11.59 2.89
N ALA A 78 6.46 12.33 2.96
CA ALA A 78 7.46 12.32 1.90
C ALA A 78 8.10 10.94 1.72
N ALA A 79 8.39 10.28 2.83
CA ALA A 79 8.91 8.92 2.87
C ALA A 79 7.97 7.91 2.21
N LEU A 80 6.69 7.94 2.57
CA LEU A 80 5.69 7.01 2.03
C LEU A 80 5.41 7.27 0.55
N LEU A 81 5.37 8.53 0.12
CA LEU A 81 5.22 8.89 -1.29
C LEU A 81 6.40 8.39 -2.15
N GLY A 82 7.63 8.41 -1.60
CA GLY A 82 8.80 7.86 -2.29
C GLY A 82 8.67 6.38 -2.69
N GLY A 83 7.79 5.63 -2.03
CA GLY A 83 7.44 4.25 -2.41
C GLY A 83 6.67 4.11 -3.73
N TRP A 84 6.21 5.22 -4.34
CA TRP A 84 5.23 5.23 -5.43
C TRP A 84 5.72 5.78 -6.77
N ALA A 85 7.02 5.71 -7.07
CA ALA A 85 7.63 6.41 -8.23
C ALA A 85 7.35 7.94 -8.23
N ILE A 86 7.13 8.49 -7.04
CA ILE A 86 6.92 9.92 -6.79
C ILE A 86 8.17 10.48 -6.17
N GLU A 87 8.67 11.56 -6.76
CA GLU A 87 9.75 12.34 -6.20
C GLU A 87 9.19 13.52 -5.43
N VAL A 88 9.42 13.53 -4.12
CA VAL A 88 9.06 14.68 -3.29
C VAL A 88 10.16 15.72 -3.40
N THR A 89 9.95 16.72 -4.26
CA THR A 89 10.92 17.76 -4.58
C THR A 89 10.98 18.86 -3.52
N GLU A 90 9.96 18.99 -2.68
CA GLU A 90 9.90 20.02 -1.64
C GLU A 90 9.06 19.59 -0.42
N LYS A 91 9.49 20.05 0.77
CA LYS A 91 8.78 19.88 2.05
C LYS A 91 8.68 21.23 2.76
N LYS A 92 7.47 21.76 2.88
CA LYS A 92 7.21 23.07 3.51
C LYS A 92 6.53 22.86 4.87
N ILE A 93 6.87 23.69 5.85
CA ILE A 93 6.13 23.82 7.10
C ILE A 93 5.54 25.23 7.13
N ILE A 94 4.23 25.33 7.28
CA ILE A 94 3.49 26.60 7.27
C ILE A 94 2.59 26.71 8.51
N PRO A 95 2.29 27.93 8.98
CA PRO A 95 1.30 28.13 10.04
C PRO A 95 -0.11 27.77 9.55
N ASP A 96 -0.98 27.47 10.52
CA ASP A 96 -2.40 27.24 10.25
C ASP A 96 -3.05 28.53 9.70
N GLY A 97 -3.96 28.38 8.73
CA GLY A 97 -4.73 29.49 8.19
C GLY A 97 -5.11 29.31 6.72
N THR A 98 -6.29 29.78 6.35
CA THR A 98 -6.80 29.71 4.98
C THR A 98 -5.85 30.29 3.92
N GLU A 99 -5.37 31.53 4.14
CA GLU A 99 -4.45 32.23 3.23
C GLU A 99 -3.12 31.48 3.10
N SER A 100 -2.50 31.16 4.24
CA SER A 100 -1.26 30.35 4.35
C SER A 100 -1.32 29.07 3.50
N VAL A 101 -2.42 28.30 3.64
CA VAL A 101 -2.62 27.06 2.90
C VAL A 101 -2.86 27.31 1.41
N SER A 102 -3.75 28.24 1.07
CA SER A 102 -4.13 28.50 -0.32
C SER A 102 -2.96 29.03 -1.16
N GLU A 103 -2.19 29.98 -0.63
CA GLU A 103 -1.01 30.54 -1.30
C GLU A 103 0.06 29.48 -1.51
N THR A 104 0.31 28.64 -0.51
CA THR A 104 1.33 27.59 -0.58
C THR A 104 0.97 26.49 -1.58
N ILE A 105 -0.31 26.09 -1.65
CA ILE A 105 -0.80 25.16 -2.67
C ILE A 105 -0.58 25.76 -4.06
N GLN A 106 -1.02 27.01 -4.29
CA GLN A 106 -0.86 27.65 -5.59
C GLN A 106 0.61 27.81 -6.00
N ALA A 107 1.48 28.22 -5.06
CA ALA A 107 2.92 28.31 -5.29
C ALA A 107 3.52 26.96 -5.69
N SER A 108 3.11 25.87 -5.02
CA SER A 108 3.59 24.52 -5.32
C SER A 108 3.19 24.07 -6.74
N VAL A 109 1.99 24.41 -7.20
CA VAL A 109 1.58 24.14 -8.60
C VAL A 109 2.45 24.94 -9.59
N ARG A 110 2.74 26.21 -9.30
CA ARG A 110 3.61 27.05 -10.16
C ARG A 110 5.03 26.50 -10.24
N GLU A 111 5.55 26.03 -9.12
CA GLU A 111 6.86 25.37 -8.98
C GLU A 111 6.92 24.00 -9.69
N GLY A 112 5.77 23.45 -10.10
CA GLY A 112 5.70 22.26 -10.95
C GLY A 112 5.33 20.97 -10.23
N ALA A 113 4.84 21.03 -8.98
CA ALA A 113 4.29 19.87 -8.31
C ALA A 113 3.04 19.37 -9.03
N ARG A 114 2.99 18.07 -9.33
CA ARG A 114 1.80 17.39 -9.89
C ARG A 114 0.94 16.74 -8.81
N VAL A 115 1.53 16.46 -7.66
CA VAL A 115 0.86 15.96 -6.46
C VAL A 115 1.20 16.86 -5.28
N ILE A 116 0.21 17.28 -4.51
CA ILE A 116 0.40 18.07 -3.30
C ILE A 116 -0.32 17.37 -2.15
N VAL A 117 0.43 17.03 -1.10
CA VAL A 117 -0.11 16.42 0.12
C VAL A 117 0.07 17.41 1.26
N THR A 118 -1.03 17.91 1.82
CA THR A 118 -0.97 18.65 3.08
C THR A 118 -1.10 17.70 4.26
N THR A 119 -0.51 18.01 5.42
CA THR A 119 -0.73 17.27 6.67
C THR A 119 -0.97 18.21 7.83
N GLY A 120 -2.10 18.03 8.52
CA GLY A 120 -2.51 18.92 9.62
C GLY A 120 -3.68 19.83 9.24
N GLY A 121 -4.20 20.54 10.23
CA GLY A 121 -5.27 21.54 10.03
C GLY A 121 -6.62 21.00 9.52
N THR A 122 -6.89 19.69 9.56
CA THR A 122 -8.15 19.09 9.08
C THR A 122 -9.16 18.75 10.18
N GLY A 123 -8.82 19.00 11.45
CA GLY A 123 -9.69 18.73 12.59
C GLY A 123 -10.83 19.74 12.75
N ILE A 124 -11.39 19.85 13.94
CA ILE A 124 -12.50 20.78 14.27
C ILE A 124 -12.06 21.96 15.15
N SER A 125 -10.76 22.11 15.40
CA SER A 125 -10.23 23.21 16.19
C SER A 125 -10.41 24.53 15.43
N PRO A 126 -10.54 25.69 16.11
CA PRO A 126 -10.73 26.97 15.43
C PRO A 126 -9.61 27.37 14.47
N ARG A 127 -8.43 26.75 14.58
CA ARG A 127 -7.28 26.97 13.70
C ARG A 127 -7.15 25.91 12.60
N ASP A 128 -7.93 24.82 12.67
CA ASP A 128 -7.93 23.81 11.62
C ASP A 128 -8.63 24.39 10.38
N GLU A 129 -7.87 25.06 9.51
CA GLU A 129 -8.41 25.76 8.32
C GLU A 129 -7.84 25.22 7.00
N THR A 130 -7.21 24.05 7.02
CA THR A 130 -6.63 23.45 5.81
C THR A 130 -7.68 23.14 4.74
N PRO A 131 -8.85 22.54 5.08
CA PRO A 131 -9.95 22.36 4.13
C PRO A 131 -10.45 23.70 3.56
N GLU A 132 -10.59 24.72 4.40
CA GLU A 132 -11.05 26.06 4.01
C GLU A 132 -10.06 26.77 3.08
N GLY A 133 -8.75 26.58 3.26
CA GLY A 133 -7.73 27.06 2.34
C GLY A 133 -7.64 26.25 1.03
N THR A 134 -8.03 24.98 1.07
CA THR A 134 -7.97 24.08 -0.09
C THR A 134 -9.22 24.20 -0.97
N MET A 135 -10.41 24.23 -0.38
CA MET A 135 -11.70 24.17 -1.07
C MET A 135 -11.86 25.20 -2.21
N PRO A 136 -11.53 26.50 -2.02
CA PRO A 136 -11.72 27.50 -3.07
C PRO A 136 -10.82 27.28 -4.29
N LEU A 137 -9.76 26.46 -4.17
CA LEU A 137 -8.83 26.16 -5.24
C LEU A 137 -9.25 24.96 -6.08
N LEU A 138 -10.14 24.12 -5.58
CA LEU A 138 -10.53 22.87 -6.25
C LEU A 138 -11.37 23.18 -7.49
N THR A 139 -10.83 22.88 -8.67
CA THR A 139 -11.59 22.91 -9.93
C THR A 139 -12.44 21.66 -10.11
N LYS A 140 -12.00 20.53 -9.53
CA LYS A 140 -12.77 19.28 -9.44
C LYS A 140 -12.55 18.63 -8.08
N ARG A 141 -13.61 18.46 -7.30
CA ARG A 141 -13.54 17.75 -6.01
C ARG A 141 -13.72 16.25 -6.20
N LEU A 142 -13.01 15.45 -5.41
CA LEU A 142 -12.97 13.99 -5.49
C LEU A 142 -13.45 13.36 -4.18
N ASP A 143 -14.75 13.51 -3.88
CA ASP A 143 -15.39 13.08 -2.63
C ASP A 143 -15.19 11.58 -2.31
N GLY A 144 -15.02 10.76 -3.35
CA GLY A 144 -14.73 9.33 -3.23
C GLY A 144 -13.39 9.06 -2.52
N ILE A 145 -12.34 9.79 -2.89
CA ILE A 145 -11.01 9.68 -2.24
C ILE A 145 -11.09 10.14 -0.79
N GLU A 146 -11.79 11.24 -0.53
CA GLU A 146 -11.98 11.75 0.84
C GLU A 146 -12.66 10.71 1.74
N SER A 147 -13.66 10.00 1.20
CA SER A 147 -14.40 8.98 1.92
C SER A 147 -13.55 7.73 2.16
N LEU A 148 -12.75 7.31 1.18
CA LEU A 148 -11.80 6.21 1.33
C LEU A 148 -10.76 6.50 2.41
N ILE A 149 -10.22 7.72 2.48
CA ILE A 149 -9.28 8.13 3.53
C ILE A 149 -9.92 8.01 4.92
N ARG A 150 -11.16 8.47 5.08
CA ARG A 150 -11.90 8.34 6.36
C ARG A 150 -12.17 6.89 6.72
N GLN A 151 -12.47 6.04 5.75
CA GLN A 151 -12.71 4.60 5.96
C GLN A 151 -11.43 3.82 6.29
N ALA A 152 -10.30 4.17 5.66
CA ALA A 152 -9.00 3.56 5.95
C ALA A 152 -8.60 3.77 7.43
N ALA A 153 -8.93 4.93 7.98
CA ALA A 153 -8.68 5.29 9.37
C ALA A 153 -9.71 4.71 10.38
N LYS A 154 -10.42 3.61 10.05
CA LYS A 154 -11.47 2.99 10.89
C LYS A 154 -11.08 2.65 12.32
N ASN A 155 -9.78 2.46 12.58
CA ASN A 155 -9.26 2.14 13.91
C ASN A 155 -8.91 3.40 14.74
N ALA A 156 -9.02 4.59 14.16
CA ALA A 156 -8.83 5.85 14.85
C ALA A 156 -10.20 6.45 15.22
N PRO A 157 -10.60 6.48 16.50
CA PRO A 157 -11.92 6.99 16.92
C PRO A 157 -12.21 8.43 16.48
N ALA A 158 -11.17 9.23 16.30
CA ALA A 158 -11.28 10.62 15.84
C ALA A 158 -11.29 10.78 14.30
N ALA A 159 -11.14 9.70 13.52
CA ALA A 159 -11.11 9.76 12.06
C ALA A 159 -12.35 10.44 11.43
N PRO A 160 -13.59 10.20 11.92
CA PRO A 160 -14.78 10.88 11.39
C PRO A 160 -14.78 12.40 11.58
N LEU A 161 -13.96 12.94 12.49
CA LEU A 161 -13.86 14.39 12.70
C LEU A 161 -13.00 15.09 11.64
N SER A 162 -12.27 14.34 10.82
CA SER A 162 -11.45 14.92 9.76
C SER A 162 -12.32 15.48 8.64
N ARG A 163 -12.11 16.75 8.33
CA ARG A 163 -12.72 17.49 7.22
C ARG A 163 -11.83 17.51 5.96
N ALA A 164 -10.88 16.58 5.88
CA ALA A 164 -9.96 16.43 4.76
C ALA A 164 -10.65 16.44 3.39
N LEU A 165 -10.06 17.16 2.43
CA LEU A 165 -10.51 17.26 1.06
C LEU A 165 -9.51 16.63 0.08
N ALA A 166 -10.00 16.26 -1.09
CA ALA A 166 -9.18 15.81 -2.21
C ALA A 166 -9.74 16.34 -3.53
N GLY A 167 -8.87 16.71 -4.48
CA GLY A 167 -9.33 17.20 -5.77
C GLY A 167 -8.22 17.70 -6.68
N ILE A 168 -8.64 18.26 -7.81
CA ILE A 168 -7.77 18.88 -8.81
C ILE A 168 -7.74 20.39 -8.58
N VAL A 169 -6.55 20.96 -8.60
CA VAL A 169 -6.30 22.40 -8.59
C VAL A 169 -5.64 22.78 -9.91
N THR A 170 -6.13 23.87 -10.53
CA THR A 170 -5.57 24.43 -11.76
C THR A 170 -5.02 25.83 -11.48
N VAL A 171 -3.72 26.04 -11.70
CA VAL A 171 -3.06 27.35 -11.55
C VAL A 171 -2.25 27.64 -12.80
N ASP A 172 -2.52 28.79 -13.44
CA ASP A 172 -1.80 29.24 -14.64
C ASP A 172 -1.77 28.18 -15.76
N GLY A 173 -2.87 27.43 -15.91
CA GLY A 173 -3.03 26.35 -16.90
C GLY A 173 -2.33 25.04 -16.53
N LYS A 174 -1.78 24.91 -15.32
CA LYS A 174 -1.17 23.67 -14.82
C LYS A 174 -2.11 22.99 -13.82
N ASP A 175 -2.33 21.69 -14.02
CA ASP A 175 -3.16 20.87 -13.16
C ASP A 175 -2.31 20.06 -12.16
N ALA A 176 -2.75 20.04 -10.90
CA ALA A 176 -2.19 19.21 -9.85
C ALA A 176 -3.29 18.53 -9.03
N PHE A 177 -3.02 17.30 -8.59
CA PHE A 177 -3.83 16.64 -7.58
C PHE A 177 -3.44 17.12 -6.19
N VAL A 178 -4.42 17.50 -5.38
CA VAL A 178 -4.24 17.98 -4.01
C VAL A 178 -5.06 17.10 -3.07
N VAL A 179 -4.47 16.73 -1.94
CA VAL A 179 -5.17 16.00 -0.86
C VAL A 179 -4.72 16.49 0.51
N ASN A 180 -5.69 16.62 1.42
CA ASN A 180 -5.40 16.95 2.81
C ASN A 180 -5.35 15.68 3.65
N ALA A 181 -4.20 15.41 4.27
CA ALA A 181 -4.05 14.34 5.25
C ALA A 181 -4.26 14.89 6.68
N PRO A 182 -4.79 14.08 7.61
CA PRO A 182 -4.75 14.43 9.03
C PRO A 182 -3.33 14.68 9.53
N GLY A 183 -3.18 15.48 10.58
CA GLY A 183 -1.85 15.84 11.13
C GLY A 183 -1.16 14.73 11.91
N SER A 184 -1.82 13.59 12.14
CA SER A 184 -1.23 12.45 12.84
C SER A 184 -0.48 11.54 11.87
N ARG A 185 0.59 10.88 12.35
CA ARG A 185 1.34 9.91 11.55
C ARG A 185 0.46 8.80 10.96
N GLY A 186 -0.49 8.29 11.77
CA GLY A 186 -1.44 7.28 11.31
C GLY A 186 -2.34 7.82 10.19
N GLY A 187 -2.86 9.03 10.33
CA GLY A 187 -3.67 9.66 9.29
C GLY A 187 -2.90 9.90 8.00
N VAL A 188 -1.63 10.32 8.08
CA VAL A 188 -0.74 10.40 6.90
C VAL A 188 -0.54 9.05 6.25
N THR A 189 -0.26 8.00 7.03
CA THR A 189 -0.12 6.63 6.52
C THR A 189 -1.38 6.17 5.80
N ASP A 190 -2.54 6.35 6.42
CA ASP A 190 -3.83 5.97 5.83
C ASP A 190 -4.11 6.75 4.54
N THR A 191 -3.83 8.06 4.52
CA THR A 191 -3.97 8.90 3.32
C THR A 191 -3.07 8.42 2.19
N VAL A 192 -1.77 8.23 2.42
CA VAL A 192 -0.83 7.80 1.37
C VAL A 192 -1.15 6.40 0.85
N ASN A 193 -1.58 5.48 1.73
CA ASN A 193 -2.00 4.14 1.32
C ASN A 193 -3.23 4.15 0.40
N VAL A 194 -4.17 5.08 0.60
CA VAL A 194 -5.35 5.23 -0.26
C VAL A 194 -4.99 5.84 -1.61
N ILE A 195 -4.21 6.92 -1.62
CA ILE A 195 -3.94 7.66 -2.87
C ILE A 195 -2.83 7.02 -3.70
N GLY A 196 -1.80 6.43 -3.07
CA GLY A 196 -0.60 5.92 -3.72
C GLY A 196 -0.87 5.06 -4.98
N PRO A 197 -1.74 4.03 -4.91
CA PRO A 197 -2.08 3.21 -6.08
C PRO A 197 -2.74 3.97 -7.22
N LEU A 198 -3.30 5.15 -6.96
CA LEU A 198 -4.08 5.94 -7.91
C LEU A 198 -3.25 7.05 -8.58
N LEU A 199 -2.10 7.43 -8.02
CA LEU A 199 -1.41 8.67 -8.40
C LEU A 199 -0.88 8.66 -9.83
N ASP A 200 -0.41 7.52 -10.33
CA ASP A 200 0.03 7.38 -11.73
C ASP A 200 -1.13 7.63 -12.69
N HIS A 201 -2.27 6.98 -12.46
CA HIS A 201 -3.47 7.14 -13.28
C HIS A 201 -4.06 8.55 -13.22
N ILE A 202 -4.11 9.15 -12.02
CA ILE A 202 -4.58 10.53 -11.84
C ILE A 202 -3.71 11.50 -12.65
N VAL A 203 -2.39 11.36 -12.56
CA VAL A 203 -1.45 12.26 -13.23
C VAL A 203 -1.44 12.07 -14.74
N ASP A 204 -1.63 10.84 -15.24
CA ASP A 204 -1.81 10.54 -16.66
C ASP A 204 -3.09 11.20 -17.23
N GLN A 205 -4.21 11.09 -16.52
CA GLN A 205 -5.46 11.77 -16.91
C GLN A 205 -5.32 13.29 -16.98
N LEU A 206 -4.57 13.91 -16.05
CA LEU A 206 -4.33 15.36 -16.05
C LEU A 206 -3.50 15.83 -17.25
N GLU A 207 -2.78 14.95 -17.93
CA GLU A 207 -2.00 15.28 -19.14
C GLU A 207 -2.74 14.99 -20.45
N GLY A 208 -3.99 14.52 -20.36
CA GLY A 208 -4.80 14.21 -21.55
C GLY A 208 -4.51 12.83 -22.14
N GLY A 209 -4.06 11.86 -21.33
CA GLY A 209 -4.03 10.46 -21.73
C GLY A 209 -5.44 9.94 -22.06
N ASP A 210 -5.61 9.39 -23.27
CA ASP A 210 -6.85 8.72 -23.71
C ASP A 210 -6.75 7.23 -23.37
N HIS A 211 -7.64 6.72 -22.51
CA HIS A 211 -7.87 5.28 -22.40
C HIS A 211 -9.36 4.90 -22.30
N PRO A 212 -9.77 3.80 -22.96
CA PRO A 212 -11.16 3.35 -23.01
C PRO A 212 -11.59 2.80 -21.64
N VAL A 213 -12.70 3.32 -21.13
CA VAL A 213 -13.37 2.88 -19.90
C VAL A 213 -13.82 1.42 -19.99
N PRO A 214 -13.48 0.55 -19.03
CA PRO A 214 -14.32 -0.60 -18.69
C PRO A 214 -15.49 -0.09 -17.85
N HIS A 215 -16.71 -0.28 -18.34
CA HIS A 215 -17.93 -0.02 -17.59
C HIS A 215 -18.02 -0.95 -16.37
N VAL A 216 -18.19 -0.38 -15.18
CA VAL A 216 -18.69 -1.12 -13.99
C VAL A 216 -19.81 -0.31 -13.36
N SER A 217 -21.03 -0.87 -13.41
CA SER A 217 -22.24 -0.37 -12.78
C SER A 217 -22.15 -0.48 -11.26
N HIS A 218 -22.50 0.61 -10.56
CA HIS A 218 -22.68 0.65 -9.11
C HIS A 218 -24.03 0.04 -8.71
N ASP A 219 -24.08 -0.61 -7.54
CA ASP A 219 -25.29 -0.60 -6.71
C ASP A 219 -24.94 -0.42 -5.22
N HIS A 220 -25.84 0.25 -4.51
CA HIS A 220 -25.67 0.84 -3.19
C HIS A 220 -26.36 0.04 -2.07
N GLY A 221 -25.83 0.16 -0.85
CA GLY A 221 -26.67 0.32 0.35
C GLY A 221 -26.40 -0.58 1.55
N GLY A 222 -26.41 0.01 2.76
CA GLY A 222 -26.71 -0.72 3.99
C GLY A 222 -26.06 -0.18 5.27
N HIS A 223 -26.77 0.71 5.99
CA HIS A 223 -26.64 1.03 7.42
C HIS A 223 -26.64 -0.25 8.32
N VAL A 224 -26.21 -0.29 9.59
CA VAL A 224 -26.93 0.20 10.80
C VAL A 224 -26.04 0.23 12.08
N SER A 225 -26.27 1.30 12.87
CA SER A 225 -26.40 1.45 14.34
C SER A 225 -25.57 0.68 15.39
N ASP A 226 -24.89 1.47 16.21
CA ASP A 226 -24.89 1.55 17.69
C ASP A 226 -25.21 0.29 18.52
N LEU A 227 -24.19 -0.16 19.26
CA LEU A 227 -24.36 -0.88 20.53
C LEU A 227 -23.27 -0.44 21.54
N ASP A 228 -23.73 0.13 22.66
CA ASP A 228 -22.97 0.56 23.83
C ASP A 228 -22.19 -0.59 24.51
N ILE A 229 -20.89 -0.39 24.77
CA ILE A 229 -20.11 -1.21 25.71
C ILE A 229 -19.28 -0.28 26.62
N PRO A 230 -19.25 -0.48 27.96
CA PRO A 230 -18.70 0.51 28.90
C PRO A 230 -17.17 0.59 28.85
N ALA A 231 -16.64 1.81 28.92
CA ALA A 231 -15.20 2.09 28.95
C ALA A 231 -14.51 1.50 30.19
N ALA A 232 -13.59 0.57 29.98
CA ALA A 232 -12.63 0.14 30.99
C ALA A 232 -11.46 1.14 31.04
N HIS A 233 -11.31 1.81 32.17
CA HIS A 233 -10.17 2.67 32.47
C HIS A 233 -8.87 1.85 32.54
N HIS A 234 -7.92 2.10 31.65
CA HIS A 234 -6.53 1.68 31.83
C HIS A 234 -5.58 2.87 31.73
N HIS A 235 -5.11 3.33 32.90
CA HIS A 235 -3.88 4.09 33.04
C HIS A 235 -2.69 3.15 32.78
N GLY A 236 -2.08 3.26 31.60
CA GLY A 236 -0.84 2.57 31.26
C GLY A 236 0.31 3.57 31.15
N ALA A 237 1.20 3.58 32.15
CA ALA A 237 2.48 4.26 32.06
C ALA A 237 3.30 3.69 30.88
N LYS A 238 3.90 4.56 30.05
CA LYS A 238 4.78 4.16 28.96
C LYS A 238 6.04 3.51 29.53
N VAL A 239 6.14 2.19 29.44
CA VAL A 239 7.37 1.45 29.75
C VAL A 239 8.30 1.54 28.54
N GLN A 240 9.50 2.09 28.72
CA GLN A 240 10.52 2.05 27.67
C GLN A 240 11.02 0.61 27.49
N PRO A 241 11.12 0.10 26.25
CA PRO A 241 11.62 -1.25 26.01
C PRO A 241 13.06 -1.38 26.50
N THR A 242 13.37 -2.51 27.15
CA THR A 242 14.72 -2.81 27.62
C THR A 242 15.66 -3.03 26.41
N ALA A 243 16.98 -2.94 26.62
CA ALA A 243 17.96 -3.25 25.58
C ALA A 243 17.77 -4.65 24.96
N HIS A 244 17.25 -5.61 25.74
CA HIS A 244 16.86 -6.93 25.23
C HIS A 244 15.63 -6.88 24.32
N ALA A 245 14.61 -6.09 24.66
CA ALA A 245 13.44 -5.87 23.82
C ALA A 245 13.81 -5.15 22.50
N GLN A 246 14.75 -4.21 22.56
CA GLN A 246 15.26 -3.50 21.38
C GLN A 246 16.10 -4.41 20.48
N ALA A 247 17.01 -5.22 21.03
CA ALA A 247 17.78 -6.20 20.26
C ALA A 247 16.89 -7.32 19.68
N THR A 248 15.85 -7.73 20.40
CA THR A 248 14.83 -8.67 19.89
C THR A 248 14.05 -8.06 18.74
N TRP A 249 13.66 -6.78 18.87
CA TRP A 249 12.98 -6.03 17.81
C TRP A 249 13.88 -5.87 16.58
N GLU A 250 15.14 -5.48 16.76
CA GLU A 250 16.11 -5.33 15.67
C GLU A 250 16.35 -6.66 14.95
N ASN A 251 16.56 -7.77 15.66
CA ASN A 251 16.70 -9.09 15.02
C ASN A 251 15.43 -9.56 14.31
N GLN A 252 14.26 -9.16 14.79
CA GLN A 252 12.97 -9.46 14.17
C GLN A 252 12.64 -8.58 12.96
N HIS A 253 13.30 -7.43 12.83
CA HIS A 253 13.14 -6.48 11.72
C HIS A 253 14.43 -6.34 10.91
N LYS A 254 15.40 -7.25 11.10
CA LYS A 254 16.67 -7.32 10.37
C LYS A 254 16.50 -7.96 9.00
N ALA A 255 15.34 -7.76 8.37
CA ALA A 255 15.08 -8.17 7.01
C ALA A 255 16.11 -7.46 6.12
N LYS A 256 17.23 -8.12 5.86
CA LYS A 256 17.83 -7.98 4.54
C LYS A 256 16.76 -8.54 3.63
N ARG A 257 16.12 -7.67 2.86
CA ARG A 257 15.42 -7.98 1.62
C ARG A 257 15.98 -9.26 1.01
N LEU A 258 15.39 -10.40 1.36
CA LEU A 258 15.70 -11.68 0.74
C LEU A 258 14.94 -11.60 -0.57
N ASP A 259 15.68 -11.29 -1.63
CA ASP A 259 15.23 -11.06 -2.99
C ASP A 259 14.86 -12.37 -3.71
N HIS A 260 14.49 -13.41 -2.95
CA HIS A 260 14.10 -14.70 -3.50
C HIS A 260 12.58 -14.85 -3.55
N ASP A 261 12.18 -15.66 -4.53
CA ASP A 261 10.80 -16.09 -4.69
C ASP A 261 10.49 -17.18 -3.66
N ALA A 262 9.24 -17.26 -3.22
CA ALA A 262 8.76 -18.37 -2.41
C ALA A 262 8.44 -19.59 -3.28
N ASP A 263 8.60 -20.79 -2.72
CA ASP A 263 8.07 -21.99 -3.36
C ASP A 263 6.54 -22.04 -3.24
N VAL A 264 5.82 -21.99 -4.36
CA VAL A 264 4.38 -22.27 -4.37
C VAL A 264 4.19 -23.78 -4.31
N VAL A 265 3.98 -24.31 -3.10
CA VAL A 265 3.88 -25.76 -2.86
C VAL A 265 2.47 -26.31 -3.12
N TYR A 266 1.45 -25.46 -3.02
CA TYR A 266 0.06 -25.85 -3.21
C TYR A 266 -0.78 -24.62 -3.56
N ALA A 267 -1.44 -24.62 -4.73
CA ALA A 267 -2.28 -23.51 -5.15
C ALA A 267 -3.38 -24.02 -6.10
N THR A 268 -4.60 -24.22 -5.58
CA THR A 268 -5.70 -24.83 -6.36
C THR A 268 -7.09 -24.46 -5.84
N VAL A 269 -8.11 -24.89 -6.57
CA VAL A 269 -9.48 -25.07 -6.07
C VAL A 269 -9.72 -26.57 -5.89
N THR A 270 -10.46 -26.97 -4.85
CA THR A 270 -10.84 -28.36 -4.58
C THR A 270 -12.30 -28.46 -4.15
N GLU A 271 -12.92 -29.61 -4.34
CA GLU A 271 -14.23 -29.94 -3.75
C GLU A 271 -14.08 -30.70 -2.41
N ASP A 272 -12.88 -31.21 -2.13
CA ASP A 272 -12.57 -31.95 -0.92
C ASP A 272 -12.54 -31.05 0.32
N ASP A 273 -12.73 -31.64 1.50
CA ASP A 273 -12.53 -30.95 2.77
C ASP A 273 -11.08 -30.46 2.90
N VAL A 274 -10.92 -29.23 3.39
CA VAL A 274 -9.61 -28.61 3.58
C VAL A 274 -9.31 -28.44 5.06
N ASP A 275 -8.18 -29.00 5.50
CA ASP A 275 -7.58 -28.70 6.81
C ASP A 275 -6.37 -27.79 6.65
N VAL A 276 -6.37 -26.67 7.37
CA VAL A 276 -5.23 -25.75 7.39
C VAL A 276 -4.01 -26.38 8.07
N ALA A 277 -4.18 -27.36 8.95
CA ALA A 277 -3.06 -28.10 9.51
C ALA A 277 -2.25 -28.84 8.42
N ASP A 278 -2.88 -29.28 7.34
CA ASP A 278 -2.17 -29.90 6.22
C ASP A 278 -1.43 -28.86 5.38
N LEU A 279 -2.01 -27.68 5.18
CA LEU A 279 -1.33 -26.55 4.53
C LEU A 279 -0.08 -26.12 5.32
N VAL A 280 -0.15 -26.11 6.65
CA VAL A 280 1.00 -25.83 7.53
C VAL A 280 2.13 -26.82 7.27
N LYS A 281 1.84 -28.13 7.26
CA LYS A 281 2.85 -29.17 6.98
C LYS A 281 3.53 -28.99 5.61
N MET A 282 2.79 -28.50 4.60
CA MET A 282 3.32 -28.27 3.26
C MET A 282 4.32 -27.10 3.22
N VAL A 283 4.07 -26.04 4.00
CA VAL A 283 4.92 -24.84 4.01
C VAL A 283 6.02 -24.87 5.07
N GLU A 284 5.98 -25.81 6.02
CA GLU A 284 7.04 -25.96 7.02
C GLU A 284 8.41 -26.15 6.37
N ARG A 285 9.40 -25.42 6.89
CA ARG A 285 10.79 -25.47 6.47
C ARG A 285 11.69 -25.33 7.71
N PRO A 286 12.85 -26.02 7.78
CA PRO A 286 13.80 -25.86 8.87
C PRO A 286 14.26 -24.41 9.10
N GLU A 287 14.25 -23.60 8.05
CA GLU A 287 14.66 -22.20 8.04
C GLU A 287 13.53 -21.23 8.46
N ALA A 288 12.30 -21.73 8.62
CA ALA A 288 11.15 -20.89 8.94
C ALA A 288 11.18 -20.44 10.41
N GLY A 289 11.28 -19.13 10.64
CA GLY A 289 11.06 -18.52 11.95
C GLY A 289 9.59 -18.12 12.19
N ALA A 290 8.75 -18.18 11.15
CA ALA A 290 7.32 -17.93 11.22
C ALA A 290 6.55 -18.80 10.21
N VAL A 291 5.41 -19.33 10.65
CA VAL A 291 4.37 -19.88 9.78
C VAL A 291 3.07 -19.17 10.13
N MET A 292 2.38 -18.67 9.12
CA MET A 292 1.16 -17.90 9.27
C MET A 292 0.04 -18.51 8.45
N THR A 293 -1.17 -18.52 9.00
CA THR A 293 -2.32 -19.18 8.38
C THR A 293 -3.54 -18.28 8.34
N PHE A 294 -4.34 -18.41 7.29
CA PHE A 294 -5.65 -17.79 7.16
C PHE A 294 -6.73 -18.86 7.03
N ARG A 295 -7.88 -18.62 7.69
CA ARG A 295 -9.07 -19.46 7.66
C ARG A 295 -10.29 -18.61 7.30
N GLY A 296 -10.71 -18.68 6.04
CA GLY A 296 -11.96 -18.11 5.57
C GLY A 296 -13.10 -19.08 5.88
N ILE A 297 -13.82 -18.87 6.98
CA ILE A 297 -14.90 -19.74 7.44
C ILE A 297 -16.28 -19.22 7.02
N VAL A 298 -17.20 -20.14 6.73
CA VAL A 298 -18.62 -19.82 6.53
C VAL A 298 -19.23 -19.37 7.87
N ARG A 299 -19.87 -18.20 7.86
CA ARG A 299 -20.54 -17.62 9.03
C ARG A 299 -22.04 -17.81 8.90
N ASN A 300 -22.74 -17.82 10.04
CA ASN A 300 -24.20 -17.94 10.11
C ASN A 300 -24.99 -16.70 9.68
N HIS A 301 -24.31 -15.64 9.22
CA HIS A 301 -24.94 -14.42 8.76
C HIS A 301 -24.13 -13.75 7.65
N ASP A 302 -24.83 -13.06 6.76
CA ASP A 302 -24.26 -12.19 5.75
C ASP A 302 -25.18 -10.98 5.51
N ALA A 303 -24.61 -9.78 5.44
CA ALA A 303 -25.35 -8.52 5.31
C ALA A 303 -26.58 -8.37 6.25
N GLY A 304 -26.51 -8.92 7.47
CA GLY A 304 -27.59 -8.87 8.47
C GLY A 304 -28.69 -9.92 8.30
N ARG A 305 -28.56 -10.84 7.33
CA ARG A 305 -29.47 -11.96 7.11
C ARG A 305 -28.83 -13.27 7.57
N SER A 306 -29.60 -14.15 8.20
CA SER A 306 -29.14 -15.50 8.56
C SER A 306 -28.91 -16.34 7.31
N VAL A 307 -27.80 -17.07 7.25
CA VAL A 307 -27.43 -17.96 6.13
C VAL A 307 -27.25 -19.36 6.70
N ASP A 308 -27.85 -20.36 6.07
CA ASP A 308 -27.78 -21.76 6.54
C ASP A 308 -26.60 -22.51 5.91
N SER A 309 -26.34 -22.26 4.62
CA SER A 309 -25.23 -22.88 3.89
C SER A 309 -24.85 -22.03 2.68
N ILE A 310 -23.68 -22.34 2.11
CA ILE A 310 -23.14 -21.68 0.94
C ILE A 310 -22.72 -22.73 -0.07
N ASP A 311 -23.22 -22.66 -1.31
CA ASP A 311 -22.69 -23.41 -2.44
C ASP A 311 -21.73 -22.53 -3.24
N TYR A 312 -20.51 -23.01 -3.44
CA TYR A 312 -19.52 -22.37 -4.32
C TYR A 312 -19.39 -23.14 -5.63
N GLU A 313 -19.73 -22.52 -6.74
CA GLU A 313 -19.44 -23.05 -8.08
C GLU A 313 -18.18 -22.36 -8.63
N ALA A 314 -17.16 -23.15 -8.95
CA ALA A 314 -15.91 -22.63 -9.49
C ALA A 314 -15.89 -22.71 -11.02
N HIS A 315 -15.45 -21.64 -11.68
CA HIS A 315 -15.14 -21.70 -13.11
C HIS A 315 -14.02 -22.73 -13.37
N PRO A 316 -13.99 -23.43 -14.51
CA PRO A 316 -12.92 -24.39 -14.83
C PRO A 316 -11.50 -23.81 -14.72
N ASP A 317 -11.33 -22.51 -14.97
CA ASP A 317 -10.04 -21.81 -14.83
C ASP A 317 -9.72 -21.32 -13.41
N ALA A 318 -10.60 -21.51 -12.43
CA ALA A 318 -10.41 -20.99 -11.08
C ALA A 318 -9.11 -21.50 -10.43
N ALA A 319 -8.75 -22.77 -10.63
CA ALA A 319 -7.48 -23.32 -10.15
C ALA A 319 -6.27 -22.63 -10.81
N ASN A 320 -6.33 -22.33 -12.11
CA ASN A 320 -5.28 -21.59 -12.82
C ASN A 320 -5.14 -20.16 -12.27
N VAL A 321 -6.25 -19.52 -11.90
CA VAL A 321 -6.23 -18.19 -11.28
C VAL A 321 -5.58 -18.23 -9.90
N VAL A 322 -5.96 -19.17 -9.03
CA VAL A 322 -5.32 -19.34 -7.71
C VAL A 322 -3.82 -19.61 -7.86
N ALA A 323 -3.44 -20.49 -8.78
CA ALA A 323 -2.05 -20.81 -9.06
C ALA A 323 -1.27 -19.56 -9.53
N ARG A 324 -1.82 -18.81 -10.49
CA ARG A 324 -1.20 -17.59 -11.00
C ARG A 324 -1.01 -16.55 -9.89
N VAL A 325 -2.06 -16.28 -9.11
CA VAL A 325 -2.00 -15.34 -7.98
C VAL A 325 -0.93 -15.76 -6.96
N ALA A 326 -0.88 -17.03 -6.58
CA ALA A 326 0.14 -17.52 -5.65
C ALA A 326 1.57 -17.31 -6.19
N HIS A 327 1.80 -17.55 -7.49
CA HIS A 327 3.11 -17.32 -8.13
C HIS A 327 3.44 -15.83 -8.28
N GLU A 328 2.46 -14.97 -8.49
CA GLU A 328 2.66 -13.51 -8.50
C GLU A 328 3.06 -13.01 -7.11
N VAL A 329 2.39 -13.49 -6.06
CA VAL A 329 2.71 -13.14 -4.66
C VAL A 329 4.03 -13.73 -4.20
N ALA A 330 4.41 -14.91 -4.70
CA ALA A 330 5.68 -15.53 -4.37
C ALA A 330 6.89 -14.68 -4.78
N LYS A 331 6.79 -13.93 -5.89
CA LYS A 331 7.92 -13.22 -6.49
C LYS A 331 8.47 -12.12 -5.59
N GLY A 332 9.75 -12.23 -5.24
CA GLY A 332 10.45 -11.28 -4.37
C GLY A 332 9.82 -11.10 -2.99
N SER A 333 9.03 -12.08 -2.52
CA SER A 333 8.35 -12.01 -1.23
C SER A 333 9.26 -12.21 -0.04
N GLY A 334 10.46 -12.80 -0.24
CA GLY A 334 11.35 -13.23 0.83
C GLY A 334 10.75 -14.34 1.71
N CYS A 335 9.63 -14.92 1.30
CA CYS A 335 9.00 -16.06 1.97
C CYS A 335 9.60 -17.37 1.47
N LEU A 336 9.54 -18.42 2.29
CA LEU A 336 10.07 -19.73 1.96
C LEU A 336 9.07 -20.56 1.15
N ALA A 337 7.80 -20.58 1.58
CA ALA A 337 6.77 -21.33 0.87
C ALA A 337 5.37 -20.73 1.03
N ILE A 338 4.52 -20.93 0.02
CA ILE A 338 3.12 -20.51 -0.02
C ILE A 338 2.23 -21.71 -0.36
N ALA A 339 1.18 -21.90 0.43
CA ALA A 339 0.08 -22.81 0.15
C ALA A 339 -1.26 -22.04 0.22
N VAL A 340 -2.11 -22.17 -0.80
CA VAL A 340 -3.45 -21.55 -0.83
C VAL A 340 -4.43 -22.47 -1.53
N VAL A 341 -5.63 -22.59 -0.99
CA VAL A 341 -6.67 -23.42 -1.57
C VAL A 341 -8.05 -22.83 -1.28
N HIS A 342 -8.88 -22.78 -2.31
CA HIS A 342 -10.29 -22.48 -2.17
C HIS A 342 -11.11 -23.76 -2.28
N ARG A 343 -12.13 -23.90 -1.42
CA ARG A 343 -13.08 -25.02 -1.48
C ARG A 343 -14.31 -24.62 -2.31
N ALA A 344 -14.60 -25.39 -3.33
CA ALA A 344 -15.83 -25.35 -4.10
C ALA A 344 -16.80 -26.43 -3.60
N GLY A 345 -18.05 -26.38 -4.03
CA GLY A 345 -19.13 -27.26 -3.60
C GLY A 345 -19.92 -26.70 -2.44
N HIS A 346 -20.64 -27.59 -1.74
CA HIS A 346 -21.51 -27.23 -0.63
C HIS A 346 -20.72 -27.06 0.68
N LEU A 347 -20.94 -25.96 1.38
CA LEU A 347 -20.31 -25.67 2.67
C LEU A 347 -21.36 -25.29 3.72
N GLU A 348 -21.24 -25.93 4.88
CA GLU A 348 -22.05 -25.66 6.07
C GLU A 348 -21.46 -24.51 6.90
N ILE A 349 -22.24 -23.97 7.84
CA ILE A 349 -21.73 -23.00 8.82
C ILE A 349 -20.54 -23.59 9.57
N GLY A 350 -19.41 -22.86 9.58
CA GLY A 350 -18.17 -23.28 10.22
C GLY A 350 -17.17 -23.95 9.27
N ASP A 351 -17.59 -24.34 8.07
CA ASP A 351 -16.71 -24.93 7.07
C ASP A 351 -15.70 -23.93 6.53
N LEU A 352 -14.55 -24.44 6.09
CA LEU A 352 -13.48 -23.66 5.50
C LEU A 352 -13.71 -23.48 3.99
N ALA A 353 -13.94 -22.23 3.58
CA ALA A 353 -14.06 -21.82 2.18
C ALA A 353 -12.71 -21.47 1.54
N LEU A 354 -11.82 -20.83 2.30
CA LEU A 354 -10.49 -20.42 1.81
C LEU A 354 -9.44 -20.68 2.88
N GLY A 355 -8.48 -21.54 2.57
CA GLY A 355 -7.31 -21.80 3.41
C GLY A 355 -6.05 -21.23 2.78
N ALA A 356 -5.19 -20.61 3.59
CA ALA A 356 -3.85 -20.27 3.15
C ALA A 356 -2.84 -20.45 4.29
N ALA A 357 -1.62 -20.85 3.94
CA ALA A 357 -0.48 -20.92 4.84
C ALA A 357 0.77 -20.36 4.13
N VAL A 358 1.59 -19.62 4.86
CA VAL A 358 2.85 -19.05 4.36
C VAL A 358 3.93 -19.22 5.43
N SER A 359 5.13 -19.62 5.02
CA SER A 359 6.30 -19.69 5.89
C SER A 359 7.37 -18.69 5.46
N ALA A 360 8.09 -18.12 6.43
CA ALA A 360 9.21 -17.23 6.20
C ALA A 360 10.21 -17.27 7.36
N ALA A 361 11.43 -16.81 7.12
CA ALA A 361 12.45 -16.66 8.17
C ALA A 361 11.99 -15.67 9.25
N HIS A 362 11.26 -14.63 8.87
CA HIS A 362 10.73 -13.60 9.76
C HIS A 362 9.23 -13.40 9.53
N ARG A 363 8.51 -12.94 10.56
CA ARG A 363 7.04 -12.87 10.54
C ARG A 363 6.49 -11.79 9.61
N VAL A 364 7.27 -10.75 9.29
CA VAL A 364 6.77 -9.58 8.56
C VAL A 364 6.44 -9.97 7.11
N GLU A 365 7.35 -10.71 6.50
CA GLU A 365 7.25 -11.29 5.16
C GLU A 365 6.06 -12.24 5.10
N ALA A 366 5.94 -13.15 6.07
CA ALA A 366 4.81 -14.07 6.15
C ALA A 366 3.47 -13.34 6.29
N PHE A 367 3.38 -12.27 7.11
CA PHE A 367 2.18 -11.44 7.23
C PHE A 367 1.81 -10.76 5.91
N ASN A 368 2.81 -10.18 5.24
CA ASN A 368 2.62 -9.45 3.98
C ASN A 368 2.13 -10.40 2.88
N ALA A 369 2.81 -11.52 2.68
CA ALA A 369 2.48 -12.49 1.65
C ALA A 369 1.15 -13.21 1.93
N LEU A 370 0.86 -13.56 3.18
CA LEU A 370 -0.42 -14.17 3.55
C LEU A 370 -1.60 -13.21 3.30
N ASN A 371 -1.44 -11.93 3.66
CA ASN A 371 -2.47 -10.93 3.39
C ASN A 371 -2.68 -10.76 1.89
N GLU A 372 -1.60 -10.60 1.13
CA GLU A 372 -1.66 -10.39 -0.32
C GLU A 372 -2.32 -11.57 -1.05
N VAL A 373 -1.91 -12.81 -0.77
CA VAL A 373 -2.49 -13.98 -1.45
C VAL A 373 -3.99 -14.13 -1.17
N VAL A 374 -4.44 -13.82 0.06
CA VAL A 374 -5.87 -13.89 0.42
C VAL A 374 -6.68 -12.81 -0.29
N GLU A 375 -6.20 -11.57 -0.29
CA GLU A 375 -6.89 -10.46 -0.94
C GLU A 375 -6.95 -10.65 -2.46
N GLN A 376 -5.84 -11.04 -3.09
CA GLN A 376 -5.78 -11.26 -4.54
C GLN A 376 -6.64 -12.45 -4.97
N VAL A 377 -6.67 -13.55 -4.20
CA VAL A 377 -7.58 -14.66 -4.48
C VAL A 377 -9.03 -14.21 -4.35
N LYS A 378 -9.42 -13.51 -3.28
CA LYS A 378 -10.80 -13.00 -3.13
C LYS A 378 -11.22 -12.03 -4.23
N MET A 379 -10.28 -11.26 -4.76
CA MET A 379 -10.54 -10.26 -5.80
C MET A 379 -10.66 -10.88 -7.20
N GLN A 380 -9.84 -11.90 -7.49
CA GLN A 380 -9.69 -12.40 -8.85
C GLN A 380 -10.34 -13.77 -9.10
N LEU A 381 -10.68 -14.53 -8.05
CA LEU A 381 -11.14 -15.90 -8.18
C LEU A 381 -12.55 -15.95 -8.81
N PRO A 382 -12.72 -16.53 -10.01
CA PRO A 382 -14.03 -16.66 -10.65
C PRO A 382 -14.83 -17.80 -10.00
N VAL A 383 -15.45 -17.49 -8.86
CA VAL A 383 -16.33 -18.39 -8.10
C VAL A 383 -17.67 -17.71 -7.87
N TRP A 384 -18.75 -18.44 -8.13
CA TRP A 384 -20.11 -18.05 -7.81
C TRP A 384 -20.52 -18.64 -6.47
N LYS A 385 -21.00 -17.77 -5.59
CA LYS A 385 -21.49 -18.07 -4.25
C LYS A 385 -23.01 -18.01 -4.27
N LYS A 386 -23.65 -19.17 -4.13
CA LYS A 386 -25.09 -19.27 -3.88
C LYS A 386 -25.32 -19.41 -2.39
N GLN A 387 -26.03 -18.47 -1.79
CA GLN A 387 -26.41 -18.52 -0.39
C GLN A 387 -27.80 -19.13 -0.25
N GLN A 388 -27.97 -20.05 0.69
CA GLN A 388 -29.26 -20.59 1.07
C GLN A 388 -29.74 -19.94 2.38
N PHE A 389 -31.00 -19.50 2.39
CA PHE A 389 -31.64 -18.86 3.54
C PHE A 389 -32.62 -19.82 4.24
N PRO A 390 -32.94 -19.59 5.53
CA PRO A 390 -33.85 -20.46 6.30
C PRO A 390 -35.28 -20.62 5.75
N ASP A 391 -35.72 -19.70 4.89
CA ASP A 391 -37.03 -19.74 4.25
C ASP A 391 -37.04 -20.58 2.95
N GLY A 392 -35.91 -21.20 2.59
CA GLY A 392 -35.72 -21.96 1.36
C GLY A 392 -35.42 -21.10 0.13
N SER A 393 -35.32 -19.78 0.27
CA SER A 393 -34.88 -18.89 -0.80
C SER A 393 -33.35 -18.99 -0.99
N HIS A 394 -32.86 -18.55 -2.16
CA HIS A 394 -31.43 -18.51 -2.44
C HIS A 394 -31.05 -17.24 -3.20
N GLU A 395 -29.80 -16.81 -3.02
CA GLU A 395 -29.22 -15.63 -3.67
C GLU A 395 -27.86 -15.97 -4.26
N TRP A 396 -27.65 -15.61 -5.53
CA TRP A 396 -26.37 -15.77 -6.21
C TRP A 396 -25.57 -14.47 -6.13
N SER A 397 -24.32 -14.58 -5.72
CA SER A 397 -23.35 -13.49 -5.67
C SER A 397 -22.02 -14.01 -6.19
N GLY A 398 -21.27 -13.22 -6.98
CA GLY A 398 -19.99 -13.68 -7.53
C GLY A 398 -19.56 -12.86 -8.74
N SER A 399 -18.25 -12.70 -8.91
CA SER A 399 -17.64 -11.99 -10.04
C SER A 399 -17.37 -12.95 -11.19
N ALA A 400 -17.78 -12.55 -12.40
CA ALA A 400 -17.32 -13.16 -13.65
C ALA A 400 -15.88 -12.72 -13.97
#